data_AF-A0A9E5TK70-F1
#
_entry.id   AF-A0A9E5TK70-F1
#
_cell.length_a   1.000
_cell.length_b   1.000
_cell.length_c   1.000
_cell.angle_alpha   90.00
_cell.angle_beta   90.00
_cell.angle_gamma   90.00
#
_symmetry.space_group_name_H-M   'P 1'
#
loop_
_entity.id
_entity.type
_entity.pdbx_description
1 polymer ?
#
loop_
_entity_poly.entity_id
_entity_poly.type
_entity_poly.pdbx_seq_one_letter_code
_entity_poly.pdbx_strand_id
1 'polypeptide(L)'
;DSPLPYIVGLETREQYLQRHLGDYYLAISYINRDLPPSARVLFLWEPRSYYCEKDCWPDAILDRFAHLTYQHGDAQGIAEYLRAQSVSHVLFHKSGFEHILAAQFDPILPSDVAMLDTLLDEYMDPLTA
;
A
#
# COMPACT_ATOMS: atom_id res chain seq x y z
N ASP A 1 -13.06 -2.47 21.95
CA ASP A 1 -11.60 -2.31 22.03
C ASP A 1 -11.20 -1.72 23.38
N SER A 2 -10.22 -2.30 24.09
CA SER A 2 -9.78 -1.85 25.42
C SER A 2 -8.29 -1.48 25.41
N PRO A 3 -7.90 -0.28 25.86
CA PRO A 3 -6.49 0.11 25.99
C PRO A 3 -5.87 -0.30 27.33
N LEU A 4 -6.64 -0.91 28.24
CA LEU A 4 -6.17 -1.22 29.60
C LEU A 4 -4.90 -2.07 29.63
N PRO A 5 -4.74 -3.16 28.84
CA PRO A 5 -3.53 -3.97 28.87
C PRO A 5 -2.27 -3.16 28.56
N TYR A 6 -2.33 -2.25 27.60
CA TYR A 6 -1.24 -1.34 27.26
C TYR A 6 -0.97 -0.32 28.39
N ILE A 7 -2.01 0.33 28.90
CA ILE A 7 -1.88 1.36 29.95
C ILE A 7 -1.26 0.80 31.23
N VAL A 8 -1.60 -0.42 31.62
CA VAL A 8 -1.08 -1.07 32.84
C VAL A 8 0.21 -1.88 32.59
N GLY A 9 0.79 -1.79 31.38
CA GLY A 9 2.07 -2.41 31.04
C GLY A 9 2.04 -3.92 30.79
N LEU A 10 0.85 -4.50 30.61
CA LEU A 10 0.67 -5.93 30.27
C LEU A 10 0.77 -6.20 28.76
N GLU A 11 0.72 -5.16 27.93
CA GLU A 11 0.84 -5.21 26.46
C GLU A 11 1.88 -4.19 26.01
N THR A 12 2.81 -4.59 25.13
CA THR A 12 3.77 -3.64 24.55
C THR A 12 3.10 -2.74 23.52
N ARG A 13 3.78 -1.66 23.13
CA ARG A 13 3.29 -0.77 22.06
C ARG A 13 3.08 -1.53 20.75
N GLU A 14 4.01 -2.42 20.42
CA GLU A 14 3.99 -3.23 19.19
C GLU A 14 2.78 -4.17 19.21
N GLN A 15 2.54 -4.85 20.33
CA GLN A 15 1.37 -5.74 20.50
C GLN A 15 0.05 -4.98 20.39
N TYR A 16 -0.03 -3.81 21.04
CA TYR A 16 -1.20 -2.94 20.96
C TYR A 16 -1.46 -2.49 19.51
N LEU A 17 -0.45 -1.96 18.82
CA LEU A 17 -0.60 -1.48 17.45
C LEU A 17 -0.92 -2.61 16.48
N GLN A 18 -0.28 -3.77 16.59
CA GLN A 18 -0.59 -4.94 15.77
C GLN A 18 -2.05 -5.39 15.97
N ARG A 19 -2.54 -5.44 17.22
CA ARG A 19 -3.91 -5.83 17.51
C ARG A 19 -4.95 -4.86 16.94
N HIS A 20 -4.66 -3.57 16.92
CA HIS A 20 -5.59 -2.54 16.48
C HIS A 20 -5.50 -2.19 14.98
N LEU A 21 -4.33 -2.32 14.38
CA LEU A 21 -4.08 -1.94 12.99
C LEU A 21 -3.91 -3.15 12.05
N GLY A 22 -3.72 -4.36 12.61
CA GLY A 22 -3.61 -5.60 11.86
C GLY A 22 -2.44 -5.60 10.87
N ASP A 23 -2.70 -6.13 9.68
CA ASP A 23 -1.72 -6.31 8.62
C ASP A 23 -1.02 -5.00 8.20
N TYR A 24 -1.70 -3.85 8.34
CA TYR A 24 -1.09 -2.55 8.11
C TYR A 24 0.15 -2.35 9.00
N TYR A 25 0.04 -2.65 10.30
CA TYR A 25 1.17 -2.48 11.20
C TYR A 25 2.32 -3.43 10.88
N LEU A 26 2.00 -4.66 10.44
CA LEU A 26 3.02 -5.62 9.99
C LEU A 26 3.75 -5.11 8.74
N ALA A 27 3.01 -4.61 7.75
CA ALA A 27 3.57 -4.08 6.51
C ALA A 27 4.45 -2.85 6.76
N ILE A 28 3.98 -1.90 7.58
CA ILE A 28 4.77 -0.71 7.95
C ILE A 28 6.01 -1.09 8.77
N SER A 29 5.89 -2.06 9.69
CA SER A 29 7.03 -2.53 10.48
C SER A 29 8.11 -3.16 9.60
N TYR A 30 7.71 -3.97 8.60
CA TYR A 30 8.61 -4.51 7.60
C TYR A 30 9.26 -3.40 6.76
N ILE A 31 8.46 -2.44 6.26
CA ILE A 31 8.97 -1.28 5.51
C ILE A 31 10.05 -0.54 6.29
N ASN A 32 9.81 -0.29 7.58
CA ASN A 32 10.74 0.48 8.40
C ASN A 32 12.04 -0.29 8.67
N ARG A 33 11.92 -1.58 9.02
CA ARG A 33 13.05 -2.42 9.47
C ARG A 33 13.88 -2.99 8.34
N ASP A 34 13.23 -3.46 7.27
CA ASP A 34 13.81 -4.37 6.31
C ASP A 34 14.15 -3.68 4.97
N LEU A 35 13.51 -2.54 4.64
CA LEU A 35 13.82 -1.78 3.42
C LEU A 35 15.00 -0.81 3.59
N PRO A 36 15.79 -0.56 2.54
CA PRO A 36 16.92 0.36 2.59
C PRO A 36 16.47 1.78 2.95
N PRO A 37 17.33 2.62 3.56
CA PRO A 37 16.99 4.00 3.92
C PRO A 37 16.55 4.87 2.74
N SER A 38 17.01 4.55 1.53
CA SER A 38 16.63 5.24 0.29
C SER A 38 15.32 4.74 -0.32
N ALA A 39 14.61 3.80 0.33
CA ALA A 39 13.38 3.25 -0.21
C ALA A 39 12.30 4.34 -0.28
N ARG A 40 11.72 4.45 -1.48
CA ARG A 40 10.49 5.19 -1.75
C ARG A 40 9.37 4.19 -2.03
N VAL A 41 8.29 4.28 -1.27
CA VAL A 41 7.20 3.30 -1.28
C VAL A 41 5.90 3.98 -1.69
N LEU A 42 5.32 3.55 -2.81
CA LEU A 42 4.01 4.00 -3.25
C LEU A 42 2.93 3.12 -2.63
N PHE A 43 1.87 3.70 -2.08
CA PHE A 43 0.75 2.92 -1.58
C PHE A 43 -0.37 2.90 -2.61
N LEU A 44 -1.04 1.76 -2.75
CA LEU A 44 -2.25 1.57 -3.53
C LEU A 44 -3.36 1.04 -2.61
N TRP A 45 -4.50 1.75 -2.57
CA TRP A 45 -5.64 1.48 -1.68
C TRP A 45 -5.31 1.50 -0.17
N GLU A 46 -4.27 2.24 0.22
CA GLU A 46 -3.91 2.50 1.62
C GLU A 46 -3.64 4.00 1.84
N PRO A 47 -4.55 4.72 2.54
CA PRO A 47 -4.40 6.15 2.79
C PRO A 47 -3.52 6.47 4.00
N ARG A 48 -3.27 5.51 4.89
CA ARG A 48 -2.53 5.72 6.13
C ARG A 48 -1.04 5.63 5.84
N SER A 49 -0.32 6.73 6.01
CA SER A 49 1.16 6.75 6.01
C SER A 49 1.75 7.01 7.39
N TYR A 50 0.91 7.27 8.40
CA TYR A 50 1.36 7.47 9.76
C TYR A 50 2.01 6.20 10.31
N TYR A 51 3.21 6.35 10.88
CA TYR A 51 4.19 5.30 11.25
C TYR A 51 5.17 4.85 10.16
N CYS A 52 5.03 5.26 8.89
CA CYS A 52 6.11 5.01 7.92
C CYS A 52 7.30 5.95 8.20
N GLU A 53 8.49 5.38 8.31
CA GLU A 53 9.76 6.09 8.53
C GLU A 53 10.57 6.28 7.23
N LYS A 54 10.11 5.69 6.12
CA LYS A 54 10.66 5.86 4.77
C LYS A 54 9.91 6.94 4.00
N ASP A 55 10.33 7.20 2.76
CA ASP A 55 9.59 8.09 1.85
C ASP A 55 8.35 7.36 1.30
N CYS A 56 7.25 7.43 2.06
CA CYS A 56 5.98 6.77 1.74
C CYS A 56 4.99 7.74 1.10
N TRP A 57 4.42 7.34 -0.05
CA TRP A 57 3.41 8.11 -0.78
C TRP A 57 2.04 7.45 -0.63
N PRO A 58 1.21 7.91 0.32
CA PRO A 58 -0.09 7.30 0.59
C PRO A 58 -1.06 7.46 -0.59
N ASP A 59 -2.03 6.56 -0.68
CA ASP A 59 -3.18 6.71 -1.57
C ASP A 59 -4.31 7.47 -0.86
N ALA A 60 -4.12 8.78 -0.68
CA ALA A 60 -4.88 9.57 0.28
C ALA A 60 -6.40 9.59 0.06
N ILE A 61 -6.85 9.43 -1.19
CA ILE A 61 -8.27 9.40 -1.58
C ILE A 61 -8.65 8.16 -2.40
N LEU A 62 -7.78 7.14 -2.45
CA LEU A 62 -8.02 5.83 -3.09
C LEU A 62 -8.20 5.85 -4.61
N ASP A 63 -7.75 6.92 -5.28
CA ASP A 63 -7.90 7.13 -6.73
C ASP A 63 -6.56 7.04 -7.49
N ARG A 64 -5.46 6.79 -6.78
CA ARG A 64 -4.11 6.89 -7.36
C ARG A 64 -3.94 6.01 -8.59
N PHE A 65 -4.43 4.77 -8.53
CA PHE A 65 -4.28 3.85 -9.66
C PHE A 65 -5.06 4.33 -10.89
N ALA A 66 -6.30 4.79 -10.72
CA ALA A 66 -7.08 5.38 -11.81
C ALA A 66 -6.37 6.61 -12.42
N HIS A 67 -5.78 7.46 -11.57
CA HIS A 67 -5.00 8.61 -12.04
C HIS A 67 -3.76 8.20 -12.84
N LEU A 68 -3.02 7.19 -12.38
CA LEU A 68 -1.85 6.64 -13.07
C LEU A 68 -2.24 6.05 -14.44
N THR A 69 -3.32 5.28 -14.51
CA THR A 69 -3.85 4.75 -15.76
C THR A 69 -4.22 5.87 -16.73
N TYR A 70 -4.91 6.91 -16.24
CA TYR A 70 -5.25 8.07 -17.07
C TYR A 70 -4.02 8.81 -17.62
N GLN A 71 -2.98 8.98 -16.81
CA GLN A 71 -1.79 9.75 -17.20
C GLN A 71 -0.80 8.97 -18.07
N HIS A 72 -0.70 7.66 -17.89
CA HIS A 72 0.37 6.85 -18.47
C HIS A 72 -0.13 5.74 -19.40
N GLY A 73 -1.45 5.58 -19.54
CA GLY A 73 -2.10 4.74 -20.55
C GLY A 73 -2.12 3.26 -20.20
N ASP A 74 -0.96 2.66 -19.93
CA ASP A 74 -0.82 1.22 -19.68
C ASP A 74 0.17 0.87 -18.55
N ALA A 75 0.24 -0.42 -18.22
CA ALA A 75 1.09 -0.94 -17.14
C ALA A 75 2.58 -0.62 -17.37
N GLN A 76 3.04 -0.67 -18.62
CA GLN A 76 4.41 -0.31 -18.97
C GLN A 76 4.67 1.17 -18.69
N GLY A 77 3.78 2.05 -19.15
CA GLY A 77 3.86 3.50 -18.92
C GLY A 77 3.84 3.85 -17.45
N ILE A 78 3.00 3.18 -16.65
CA ILE A 78 2.98 3.32 -15.19
C ILE A 78 4.33 2.87 -14.61
N ALA A 79 4.83 1.68 -14.95
CA ALA A 79 6.10 1.17 -14.44
C ALA A 79 7.31 2.06 -14.82
N GLU A 80 7.32 2.63 -16.03
CA GLU A 80 8.31 3.61 -16.46
C GLU A 80 8.24 4.89 -15.65
N TYR A 81 7.03 5.42 -15.44
CA TYR A 81 6.82 6.60 -14.60
C TYR A 81 7.29 6.36 -13.15
N LEU A 82 6.91 5.24 -12.54
CA LEU A 82 7.30 4.91 -11.17
C LEU A 82 8.82 4.80 -11.03
N ARG A 83 9.49 4.15 -11.99
CA ARG A 83 10.96 4.10 -12.05
C ARG A 83 11.59 5.49 -12.20
N ALA A 84 11.05 6.33 -13.08
CA ALA A 84 11.52 7.71 -13.25
C ALA A 84 11.36 8.55 -11.98
N GLN A 85 10.32 8.28 -11.18
CA GLN A 85 10.12 8.87 -9.85
C GLN A 85 10.96 8.21 -8.75
N SER A 86 11.86 7.28 -9.07
CA SER A 86 12.64 6.51 -8.10
C SER A 86 11.79 5.77 -7.07
N VAL A 87 10.55 5.40 -7.41
CA VAL A 87 9.73 4.51 -6.59
C VAL A 87 10.37 3.13 -6.63
N SER A 88 10.68 2.61 -5.45
CA SER A 88 11.42 1.35 -5.28
C SER A 88 10.51 0.18 -4.91
N HIS A 89 9.38 0.46 -4.25
CA HIS A 89 8.45 -0.56 -3.77
C HIS A 89 7.01 -0.04 -3.89
N VAL A 90 6.06 -0.96 -3.99
CA VAL A 90 4.63 -0.68 -3.93
C VAL A 90 4.03 -1.47 -2.77
N LEU A 91 3.31 -0.79 -1.87
CA LEU A 91 2.44 -1.43 -0.88
C LEU A 91 1.04 -1.52 -1.49
N PHE A 92 0.62 -2.74 -1.83
CA PHE A 92 -0.71 -3.02 -2.34
C PHE A 92 -1.62 -3.55 -1.22
N HIS A 93 -2.58 -2.74 -0.79
CA HIS A 93 -3.57 -3.14 0.21
C HIS A 93 -4.74 -3.88 -0.45
N LYS A 94 -4.52 -5.17 -0.70
CA LYS A 94 -5.45 -6.04 -1.44
C LYS A 94 -6.87 -6.07 -0.88
N SER A 95 -7.04 -6.18 0.43
CA SER A 95 -8.37 -6.18 1.06
C SER A 95 -9.10 -4.85 0.91
N GLY A 96 -8.37 -3.72 0.91
CA GLY A 96 -8.91 -2.40 0.59
C GLY A 96 -9.42 -2.32 -0.86
N PHE A 97 -8.61 -2.79 -1.81
CA PHE A 97 -8.99 -2.87 -3.22
C PHE A 97 -10.24 -3.75 -3.44
N GLU A 98 -10.26 -4.95 -2.87
CA GLU A 98 -11.40 -5.88 -2.97
C GLU A 98 -12.67 -5.27 -2.36
N HIS A 99 -12.55 -4.51 -1.27
CA HIS A 99 -13.68 -3.82 -0.65
C HIS A 99 -14.26 -2.72 -1.56
N ILE A 100 -13.41 -1.90 -2.20
CA ILE A 100 -13.84 -0.87 -3.15
C ILE A 100 -14.51 -1.52 -4.37
N LEU A 101 -13.92 -2.59 -4.92
CA LEU A 101 -14.46 -3.33 -6.05
C LEU A 101 -15.85 -3.90 -5.73
N ALA A 102 -16.03 -4.49 -4.55
CA ALA A 102 -17.31 -5.01 -4.10
C ALA A 102 -18.36 -3.92 -3.82
N ALA A 103 -17.92 -2.76 -3.32
CA ALA A 103 -18.79 -1.63 -3.00
C ALA A 103 -19.28 -0.85 -4.24
N GLN A 104 -18.68 -1.08 -5.42
CA GLN A 104 -18.95 -0.32 -6.65
C GLN A 104 -18.80 1.20 -6.47
N PHE A 105 -17.92 1.61 -5.56
CA PHE A 105 -17.63 3.00 -5.27
C PHE A 105 -16.54 3.50 -6.24
N ASP A 106 -16.83 4.56 -7.00
CA ASP A 106 -15.99 5.10 -8.08
C ASP A 106 -15.50 4.01 -9.05
N PRO A 107 -16.33 3.63 -10.04
CA PRO A 107 -16.31 2.29 -10.61
C PRO A 107 -14.97 1.93 -11.25
N ILE A 108 -14.21 1.09 -10.56
CA ILE A 108 -13.07 0.35 -11.12
C ILE A 108 -13.62 -0.59 -12.19
N LEU A 109 -13.24 -0.35 -13.44
CA LEU A 109 -13.69 -1.14 -14.57
C LEU A 109 -12.94 -2.48 -14.62
N PRO A 110 -13.49 -3.51 -15.26
CA PRO A 110 -12.76 -4.75 -15.52
C PRO A 110 -11.42 -4.53 -16.25
N SER A 111 -11.33 -3.49 -17.09
CA SER A 111 -10.07 -3.10 -17.74
C SER A 111 -9.04 -2.56 -16.76
N ASP A 112 -9.47 -1.87 -15.69
CA ASP A 112 -8.57 -1.36 -14.65
C ASP A 112 -8.02 -2.51 -13.81
N VAL A 113 -8.85 -3.51 -13.51
CA VAL A 113 -8.41 -4.75 -12.83
C VAL A 113 -7.37 -5.48 -13.67
N ALA A 114 -7.64 -5.70 -14.96
CA ALA A 114 -6.68 -6.33 -15.87
C ALA A 114 -5.38 -5.52 -15.99
N MET A 115 -5.47 -4.19 -16.00
CA MET A 115 -4.30 -3.31 -16.00
C MET A 115 -3.46 -3.46 -14.73
N LEU A 116 -4.13 -3.54 -13.56
CA LEU A 116 -3.47 -3.76 -12.28
C LEU A 116 -2.78 -5.13 -12.27
N ASP A 117 -3.45 -6.18 -12.71
CA ASP A 117 -2.88 -7.53 -12.79
C ASP A 117 -1.64 -7.54 -13.69
N THR A 118 -1.69 -6.92 -14.88
CA THR A 118 -0.50 -6.77 -15.76
C THR A 118 0.62 -6.00 -15.08
N LEU A 119 0.32 -4.89 -14.38
CA LEU A 119 1.34 -4.13 -13.64
C LEU A 119 2.01 -4.99 -12.57
N LEU A 120 1.22 -5.72 -11.78
CA LEU A 120 1.72 -6.54 -10.68
C LEU A 120 2.49 -7.78 -11.17
N ASP A 121 2.05 -8.42 -12.25
CA ASP A 121 2.64 -9.68 -12.73
C ASP A 121 3.86 -9.47 -13.64
N GLU A 122 3.87 -8.41 -14.46
CA GLU A 122 4.93 -8.20 -15.47
C GLU A 122 6.01 -7.19 -15.05
N TYR A 123 5.69 -6.26 -14.15
CA TYR A 123 6.57 -5.13 -13.83
C TYR A 123 6.95 -5.02 -12.35
N MET A 124 6.45 -5.92 -11.49
CA MET A 124 6.73 -5.92 -10.06
C MET A 124 7.20 -7.30 -9.62
N ASP A 125 8.20 -7.33 -8.75
CA ASP A 125 8.64 -8.55 -8.08
C ASP A 125 7.97 -8.63 -6.70
N PRO A 126 7.18 -9.68 -6.40
CA PRO A 126 6.55 -9.81 -5.09
C PRO A 126 7.61 -10.03 -4.01
N LEU A 127 7.51 -9.29 -2.91
CA LEU A 127 8.33 -9.54 -1.73
C LEU A 127 7.80 -10.79 -1.03
N THR A 128 8.65 -11.79 -0.89
CA THR A 128 8.39 -12.93 -0.01
C THR A 128 8.77 -12.53 1.41
N ALA A 129 7.79 -12.59 2.32
CA ALA A 129 7.98 -12.40 3.75
C ALA A 129 8.47 -13.70 4.43
#